data_AF-A0A1J5Q044-F1
#
_entry.id   AF-A0A1J5Q044-F1
#
_cell.length_a   1.000
_cell.length_b   1.000
_cell.length_c   1.000
_cell.angle_alpha   90.00
_cell.angle_beta   90.00
_cell.angle_gamma   90.00
#
_symmetry.space_group_name_H-M   'P 1'
#
loop_
_entity.id
_entity.type
_entity.pdbx_description
1 polymer ?
#
loop_
_entity_poly.entity_id
_entity_poly.type
_entity_poly.pdbx_seq_one_letter_code
_entity_poly.pdbx_strand_id
1 'polypeptide(L)'
;MGMHHDQDIRNMGGLRKYMPITWITSLIGSLALIGTPFLSGFYSKDSIIEAAKLSTIAGSGFAYFAVLSGVFVTAFYSFRMYFMVFHGKERWMEVKPAHGHDDHDHHHGLGPHDVPHESPWVVWLPMVALAIPSLAIGYFAIEPMLFGDFFHGAIVVNPALHPVMHELAKDFHGATEMGLHAFISLPFLLAASGVALSWFFVLRRPDIPAMLQQRFSLIYRMLENKYGFDAFNEAFFAGGARLIGGKLWQVGDVMIIDGFFVNGTARLVGRISLVVRRLQSGLIYHYAFAMIIGAFLLLTFFMKN
;
A
#
# COMPACT_ATOMS: atom_id res chain seq x y z
N MET A 1 -19.58 -8.81 0.06
CA MET A 1 -19.13 -8.34 1.38
C MET A 1 -20.09 -7.26 1.81
N GLY A 2 -20.49 -7.18 3.09
CA GLY A 2 -21.76 -6.62 3.58
C GLY A 2 -22.21 -5.20 3.15
N MET A 3 -21.39 -4.45 2.41
CA MET A 3 -21.68 -3.13 1.84
C MET A 3 -21.59 -3.07 0.30
N HIS A 4 -21.58 -4.21 -0.40
CA HIS A 4 -21.56 -4.33 -1.88
C HIS A 4 -20.64 -3.30 -2.57
N HIS A 5 -19.34 -3.44 -2.35
CA HIS A 5 -18.23 -2.63 -2.91
C HIS A 5 -18.11 -1.17 -2.44
N ASP A 6 -19.00 -0.65 -1.59
CA ASP A 6 -18.77 0.67 -0.98
C ASP A 6 -17.70 0.56 0.12
N GLN A 7 -16.57 1.23 -0.09
CA GLN A 7 -15.45 1.32 0.86
C GLN A 7 -15.41 2.67 1.59
N ASP A 8 -16.29 3.61 1.23
CA ASP A 8 -16.32 4.91 1.88
C ASP A 8 -17.07 4.83 3.21
N ILE A 9 -16.30 4.87 4.31
CA ILE A 9 -16.82 4.87 5.68
C ILE A 9 -17.78 6.03 5.98
N ARG A 10 -17.78 7.09 5.17
CA ARG A 10 -18.74 8.21 5.28
C ARG A 10 -20.16 7.78 4.92
N ASN A 11 -20.29 6.85 3.99
CA ASN A 11 -21.56 6.30 3.53
C ASN A 11 -22.05 5.15 4.43
N MET A 12 -21.21 4.61 5.32
CA MET A 12 -21.57 3.53 6.25
C MET A 12 -22.28 4.07 7.50
N GLY A 13 -22.69 3.19 8.42
CA GLY A 13 -23.18 3.57 9.74
C GLY A 13 -24.25 2.62 10.26
N GLY A 14 -24.34 2.48 11.59
CA GLY A 14 -25.35 1.63 12.24
C GLY A 14 -25.23 0.12 11.98
N LEU A 15 -24.13 -0.34 11.37
CA LEU A 15 -23.99 -1.73 10.90
C LEU A 15 -23.95 -2.78 12.03
N ARG A 16 -23.76 -2.38 13.29
CA ARG A 16 -23.75 -3.32 14.43
C ARG A 16 -25.03 -4.17 14.55
N LYS A 17 -26.16 -3.65 14.07
CA LYS A 17 -27.46 -4.36 14.10
C LYS A 17 -27.51 -5.53 13.12
N TYR A 18 -26.76 -5.41 12.02
CA TYR A 18 -26.80 -6.31 10.88
C TYR A 18 -25.60 -7.27 10.85
N MET A 19 -24.47 -6.84 11.41
CA MET A 19 -23.20 -7.59 11.39
C MET A 19 -22.57 -7.67 12.80
N PRO A 20 -23.20 -8.39 13.75
CA PRO A 20 -22.75 -8.41 15.14
C PRO A 20 -21.40 -9.12 15.32
N ILE A 21 -21.08 -10.12 14.50
CA ILE A 21 -19.81 -10.86 14.59
C ILE A 21 -18.67 -9.96 14.10
N THR A 22 -18.83 -9.34 12.94
CA THR A 22 -17.86 -8.38 12.42
C THR A 22 -17.69 -7.18 13.36
N TRP A 23 -18.77 -6.72 14.00
CA TRP A 23 -18.72 -5.65 14.99
C TRP A 23 -17.86 -6.00 16.22
N ILE A 24 -18.08 -7.15 16.85
CA ILE A 24 -17.31 -7.59 18.03
C ILE A 24 -15.85 -7.87 17.67
N THR A 25 -15.60 -8.58 16.58
CA THR A 25 -14.23 -8.90 16.14
C THR A 25 -13.44 -7.63 15.78
N SER A 26 -14.08 -6.66 15.12
CA SER A 26 -13.48 -5.34 14.87
C SER A 26 -13.19 -4.57 16.15
N LEU A 27 -14.06 -4.64 17.16
CA LEU A 27 -13.83 -4.04 18.47
C LEU A 27 -12.61 -4.68 19.17
N ILE A 28 -12.52 -6.02 19.21
CA ILE A 28 -11.40 -6.74 19.81
C ILE A 28 -10.09 -6.35 19.10
N GLY A 29 -10.08 -6.37 17.77
CA GLY A 29 -8.91 -5.97 16.98
C GLY A 29 -8.51 -4.51 17.24
N SER A 30 -9.48 -3.60 17.32
CA SER A 30 -9.22 -2.17 17.60
C SER A 30 -8.69 -1.97 19.02
N LEU A 31 -9.25 -2.64 20.02
CA LEU A 31 -8.78 -2.55 21.41
C LEU A 31 -7.37 -3.12 21.56
N ALA A 32 -7.06 -4.23 20.89
CA ALA A 32 -5.72 -4.81 20.86
C ALA A 32 -4.73 -3.84 20.18
N LEU A 33 -5.08 -3.27 19.02
CA LEU A 33 -4.24 -2.34 18.27
C LEU A 33 -3.87 -1.07 19.05
N ILE A 34 -4.81 -0.52 19.84
CA ILE A 34 -4.55 0.70 20.63
C ILE A 34 -3.78 0.42 21.93
N GLY A 35 -3.54 -0.85 22.27
CA GLY A 35 -2.80 -1.23 23.48
C GLY A 35 -3.66 -1.18 24.75
N THR A 36 -4.92 -1.62 24.68
CA THR A 36 -5.76 -1.72 25.87
C THR A 36 -5.17 -2.76 26.84
N PRO A 37 -5.09 -2.48 28.16
CA PRO A 37 -4.49 -3.39 29.13
C PRO A 37 -5.04 -4.82 29.03
N PHE A 38 -4.16 -5.80 29.26
CA PHE A 38 -4.39 -7.24 29.12
C PHE A 38 -4.54 -7.80 27.69
N LEU A 39 -4.70 -6.97 26.65
CA LEU A 39 -4.73 -7.44 25.27
C LEU A 39 -3.33 -7.60 24.69
N SER A 40 -3.21 -8.34 23.59
CA SER A 40 -1.91 -8.66 22.99
C SER A 40 -1.09 -7.42 22.62
N GLY A 41 -1.74 -6.39 22.08
CA GLY A 41 -1.07 -5.17 21.64
C GLY A 41 -0.64 -4.25 22.79
N PHE A 42 -1.15 -4.43 24.01
CA PHE A 42 -0.62 -3.72 25.19
C PHE A 42 0.80 -4.20 25.47
N TYR A 43 0.98 -5.51 25.66
CA TYR A 43 2.27 -6.09 25.98
C TYR A 43 3.33 -5.84 24.90
N SER A 44 2.94 -5.82 23.61
CA SER A 44 3.92 -5.55 22.55
C SER A 44 4.23 -4.06 22.39
N LYS A 45 3.24 -3.16 22.50
CA LYS A 45 3.43 -1.73 22.26
C LYS A 45 4.05 -1.03 23.46
N ASP A 46 3.61 -1.35 24.67
CA ASP A 46 4.04 -0.64 25.88
C ASP A 46 5.51 -0.92 26.18
N SER A 47 5.98 -2.16 25.98
CA SER A 47 7.41 -2.49 26.10
C SER A 47 8.30 -1.71 25.13
N ILE A 48 7.81 -1.37 23.93
CA ILE A 48 8.56 -0.51 22.99
C ILE A 48 8.59 0.95 23.48
N ILE A 49 7.48 1.44 24.06
CA ILE A 49 7.41 2.79 24.63
C ILE A 49 8.37 2.91 25.82
N GLU A 50 8.38 1.92 26.71
CA GLU A 50 9.28 1.85 27.86
C GLU A 50 10.74 1.72 27.41
N ALA A 51 11.04 0.84 26.44
CA ALA A 51 12.37 0.72 25.87
C ALA A 51 12.87 2.03 25.23
N ALA A 52 11.99 2.75 24.51
CA ALA A 52 12.33 4.05 23.92
C ALA A 52 12.60 5.12 25.01
N LYS A 53 11.85 5.08 26.13
CA LYS A 53 12.04 5.97 27.28
C LYS A 53 13.37 5.73 27.99
N LEU A 54 13.79 4.48 28.12
CA LEU A 54 15.04 4.07 28.78
C LEU A 54 16.27 4.23 27.88
N SER A 55 16.08 4.40 26.57
CA SER A 55 17.19 4.53 25.61
C SER A 55 17.96 5.84 25.78
N THR A 56 19.29 5.73 25.82
CA THR A 56 20.23 6.85 25.94
C THR A 56 20.85 7.29 24.62
N ILE A 57 20.47 6.66 23.50
CA ILE A 57 20.98 6.97 22.17
C ILE A 57 20.51 8.36 21.74
N ALA A 58 21.36 9.09 20.98
CA ALA A 58 20.97 10.36 20.38
C ALA A 58 19.67 10.23 19.57
N GLY A 59 18.68 11.06 19.88
CA GLY A 59 17.35 11.03 19.25
C GLY A 59 16.30 10.17 19.96
N SER A 60 16.65 9.44 21.02
CA SER A 60 15.70 8.62 21.79
C SER A 60 14.52 9.43 22.34
N GLY A 61 14.77 10.66 22.83
CA GLY A 61 13.70 11.54 23.32
C GLY A 61 12.67 11.92 22.24
N PHE A 62 13.13 12.16 21.01
CA PHE A 62 12.22 12.39 19.88
C PHE A 62 11.47 11.11 19.49
N ALA A 63 12.15 9.96 19.46
CA ALA A 63 11.51 8.67 19.21
C ALA A 63 10.43 8.35 20.25
N TYR A 64 10.72 8.56 21.54
CA TYR A 64 9.77 8.40 22.63
C TYR A 64 8.55 9.33 22.45
N PHE A 65 8.78 10.62 22.17
CA PHE A 65 7.71 11.56 21.87
C PHE A 65 6.85 11.13 20.67
N ALA A 66 7.48 10.68 19.58
CA ALA A 66 6.79 10.25 18.37
C ALA A 66 5.94 9.00 18.60
N VAL A 67 6.48 7.97 19.26
CA VAL A 67 5.73 6.74 19.58
C VAL A 67 4.58 7.06 20.54
N LEU A 68 4.81 7.88 21.57
CA LEU A 68 3.80 8.27 22.54
C LEU A 68 2.66 9.09 21.91
N SER A 69 2.98 10.04 21.04
CA SER A 69 2.00 10.79 20.25
C SER A 69 1.21 9.88 19.31
N GLY A 70 1.90 8.87 18.75
CA GLY A 70 1.30 7.83 17.92
C GLY A 70 0.22 7.02 18.65
N VAL A 71 0.31 6.85 19.98
CA VAL A 71 -0.72 6.16 20.78
C VAL A 71 -2.07 6.88 20.66
N PHE A 72 -2.07 8.20 20.89
CA PHE A 72 -3.28 9.02 20.77
C PHE A 72 -3.84 8.98 19.34
N VAL A 73 -2.98 9.22 18.34
CA VAL A 73 -3.41 9.25 16.93
C VAL A 73 -3.99 7.91 16.50
N THR A 74 -3.37 6.80 16.90
CA THR A 74 -3.83 5.43 16.63
C THR A 74 -5.20 5.18 17.24
N ALA A 75 -5.38 5.53 18.51
CA ALA A 75 -6.67 5.39 19.17
C ALA A 75 -7.76 6.22 18.50
N PHE A 76 -7.44 7.48 18.17
CA PHE A 76 -8.38 8.39 17.54
C PHE A 76 -8.84 7.89 16.17
N TYR A 77 -7.95 7.54 15.24
CA TYR A 77 -8.39 7.13 13.90
C TYR A 77 -9.05 5.75 13.91
N SER A 78 -8.61 4.81 14.76
CA SER A 78 -9.16 3.45 14.83
C SER A 78 -10.60 3.49 15.35
N PHE A 79 -10.83 4.20 16.44
CA PHE A 79 -12.17 4.36 16.99
C PHE A 79 -13.04 5.29 16.14
N ARG A 80 -12.46 6.24 15.41
CA ARG A 80 -13.20 7.05 14.43
C ARG A 80 -13.81 6.16 13.36
N MET A 81 -13.03 5.25 12.80
CA MET A 81 -13.51 4.25 11.84
C MET A 81 -14.59 3.37 12.48
N TYR A 82 -14.31 2.78 13.65
CA TYR A 82 -15.25 1.89 14.34
C TYR A 82 -16.61 2.56 14.66
N PHE A 83 -16.60 3.81 15.15
CA PHE A 83 -17.83 4.55 15.41
C PHE A 83 -18.54 4.99 14.14
N MET A 84 -17.83 5.41 13.08
CA MET A 84 -18.47 5.77 11.81
C MET A 84 -19.11 4.55 11.14
N VAL A 85 -18.45 3.39 11.14
CA VAL A 85 -18.94 2.19 10.45
C VAL A 85 -20.08 1.51 11.21
N PHE A 86 -19.91 1.25 12.51
CA PHE A 86 -20.86 0.41 13.26
C PHE A 86 -21.90 1.18 14.06
N HIS A 87 -21.67 2.46 14.35
CA HIS A 87 -22.54 3.28 15.20
C HIS A 87 -23.10 4.48 14.43
N GLY A 88 -23.94 5.26 15.11
CA GLY A 88 -24.60 6.44 14.53
C GLY A 88 -25.77 6.09 13.61
N LYS A 89 -26.09 7.03 12.71
CA LYS A 89 -27.18 6.88 11.73
C LYS A 89 -26.79 5.93 10.60
N GLU A 90 -27.77 5.22 10.04
CA GLU A 90 -27.64 4.32 8.88
C GLU A 90 -27.52 5.13 7.59
N ARG A 91 -26.36 5.79 7.39
CA ARG A 91 -26.13 6.69 6.25
C ARG A 91 -26.17 5.97 4.89
N TRP A 92 -26.01 4.65 4.88
CA TRP A 92 -26.09 3.84 3.67
C TRP A 92 -27.49 3.82 3.07
N MET A 93 -28.53 4.11 3.86
CA MET A 93 -29.91 4.29 3.37
C MET A 93 -30.13 5.65 2.68
N GLU A 94 -29.29 6.64 2.96
CA GLU A 94 -29.40 8.00 2.43
C GLU A 94 -28.67 8.16 1.07
N VAL A 95 -27.86 7.16 0.69
CA VAL A 95 -27.16 7.12 -0.60
C VAL A 95 -28.20 6.91 -1.70
N LYS A 96 -28.51 7.98 -2.44
CA LYS A 96 -29.35 7.87 -3.63
C LYS A 96 -28.57 7.09 -4.70
N PRO A 97 -29.17 6.08 -5.34
CA PRO A 97 -28.55 5.43 -6.49
C PRO A 97 -28.24 6.51 -7.53
N ALA A 98 -26.97 6.66 -7.85
CA ALA A 98 -26.53 7.59 -8.87
C ALA A 98 -27.01 7.06 -10.23
N HIS A 99 -28.13 7.62 -10.70
CA HIS A 99 -28.64 7.57 -12.06
C HIS A 99 -28.91 6.18 -12.68
N GLY A 100 -30.19 5.97 -12.97
CA GLY A 100 -30.62 4.94 -13.91
C GLY A 100 -30.03 5.20 -15.29
N HIS A 101 -29.41 4.17 -15.84
CA HIS A 101 -29.50 3.80 -17.24
C HIS A 101 -29.24 2.29 -17.30
N ASP A 102 -30.09 1.60 -18.06
CA ASP A 102 -29.89 0.23 -18.49
C ASP A 102 -28.48 0.08 -19.06
N ASP A 103 -27.60 -0.65 -18.38
CA ASP A 103 -26.55 -1.48 -18.98
C ASP A 103 -25.77 -2.21 -17.87
N HIS A 104 -25.59 -3.50 -18.10
CA HIS A 104 -24.86 -4.52 -17.37
C HIS A 104 -23.72 -4.09 -16.40
N ASP A 105 -23.78 -4.64 -15.17
CA ASP A 105 -22.64 -5.10 -14.35
C ASP A 105 -21.70 -4.12 -13.59
N HIS A 106 -22.16 -2.96 -13.10
CA HIS A 106 -21.38 -2.17 -12.13
C HIS A 106 -22.21 -1.65 -10.93
N HIS A 107 -22.47 -2.53 -9.97
CA HIS A 107 -23.18 -2.19 -8.72
C HIS A 107 -22.35 -1.25 -7.81
N HIS A 108 -22.78 0.00 -7.72
CA HIS A 108 -22.25 0.99 -6.78
C HIS A 108 -23.04 0.95 -5.46
N GLY A 109 -22.54 0.25 -4.44
CA GLY A 109 -23.06 0.27 -3.07
C GLY A 109 -24.40 -0.47 -2.87
N LEU A 110 -24.83 -0.55 -1.61
CA LEU A 110 -26.17 -1.07 -1.24
C LEU A 110 -27.25 -0.14 -1.82
N GLY A 111 -28.20 -0.70 -2.58
CA GLY A 111 -29.41 0.03 -2.94
C GLY A 111 -30.35 0.24 -1.76
N PRO A 112 -31.38 1.10 -1.87
CA PRO A 112 -32.37 1.32 -0.80
C PRO A 112 -33.11 0.07 -0.31
N HIS A 113 -33.05 -1.03 -1.08
CA HIS A 113 -33.69 -2.31 -0.77
C HIS A 113 -32.69 -3.40 -0.34
N ASP A 114 -31.39 -3.14 -0.41
CA ASP A 114 -30.38 -4.10 0.00
C ASP A 114 -30.08 -3.93 1.48
N VAL A 115 -30.20 -5.02 2.24
CA VAL A 115 -29.94 -5.02 3.68
C VAL A 115 -28.51 -5.49 3.92
N PRO A 116 -27.68 -4.74 4.68
CA PRO A 116 -26.37 -5.22 5.09
C PRO A 116 -26.51 -6.57 5.78
N HIS A 117 -25.57 -7.47 5.52
CA HIS A 117 -25.57 -8.80 6.11
C HIS A 117 -24.16 -9.21 6.51
N GLU A 118 -24.09 -10.13 7.47
CA GLU A 118 -22.83 -10.69 7.92
C GLU A 118 -22.12 -11.41 6.76
N SER A 119 -20.79 -11.46 6.85
CA SER A 119 -20.00 -12.20 5.87
C SER A 119 -20.28 -13.72 5.96
N PRO A 120 -20.10 -14.49 4.87
CA PRO A 120 -20.20 -15.95 4.94
C PRO A 120 -19.26 -16.52 6.00
N TRP A 121 -19.58 -17.70 6.53
CA TRP A 121 -18.80 -18.32 7.61
C TRP A 121 -17.32 -18.53 7.29
N VAL A 122 -16.99 -18.73 6.01
CA VAL A 122 -15.61 -18.83 5.52
C VAL A 122 -14.79 -17.55 5.79
N VAL A 123 -15.45 -16.40 5.99
CA VAL A 123 -14.81 -15.11 6.29
C VAL A 123 -14.83 -14.80 7.78
N TRP A 124 -15.98 -14.90 8.45
CA TRP A 124 -16.05 -14.53 9.87
C TRP A 124 -15.32 -15.56 10.77
N LEU A 125 -15.25 -16.84 10.38
CA LEU A 125 -14.58 -17.87 11.18
C LEU A 125 -13.08 -17.57 11.35
N PRO A 126 -12.29 -17.32 10.28
CA PRO A 126 -10.91 -16.85 10.43
C PRO A 126 -10.78 -15.59 11.29
N MET A 127 -11.69 -14.61 11.14
CA MET A 127 -11.65 -13.38 11.93
C MET A 127 -11.81 -13.65 13.43
N VAL A 128 -12.76 -14.51 13.81
CA VAL A 128 -12.95 -14.93 15.20
C VAL A 128 -11.74 -15.71 15.70
N ALA A 129 -11.21 -16.63 14.89
CA ALA A 129 -10.02 -17.40 15.24
C ALA A 129 -8.80 -16.51 15.50
N LEU A 130 -8.66 -15.38 14.79
CA LEU A 130 -7.60 -14.37 15.01
C LEU A 130 -7.90 -13.42 16.18
N ALA A 131 -9.17 -13.17 16.49
CA ALA A 131 -9.56 -12.35 17.62
C ALA A 131 -9.22 -13.02 18.97
N ILE A 132 -9.33 -14.35 19.06
CA ILE A 132 -9.01 -15.11 20.28
C ILE A 132 -7.57 -14.90 20.77
N PRO A 133 -6.51 -15.15 19.97
CA PRO A 133 -5.14 -14.90 20.42
C PRO A 133 -4.89 -13.42 20.68
N SER A 134 -5.60 -12.51 19.99
CA SER A 134 -5.49 -11.07 20.26
C SER A 134 -5.91 -10.69 21.70
N LEU A 135 -6.73 -11.51 22.36
CA LEU A 135 -7.15 -11.29 23.75
C LEU A 135 -6.11 -11.71 24.80
N ALA A 136 -5.26 -12.70 24.50
CA ALA A 136 -4.49 -13.38 25.54
C ALA A 136 -3.03 -13.70 25.19
N ILE A 137 -2.66 -13.78 23.89
CA ILE A 137 -1.32 -14.27 23.51
C ILE A 137 -0.20 -13.38 24.04
N GLY A 138 -0.42 -12.06 24.14
CA GLY A 138 0.58 -11.15 24.67
C GLY A 138 0.89 -11.42 26.14
N TYR A 139 -0.10 -11.77 26.95
CA TYR A 139 0.10 -12.11 28.37
C TYR A 139 1.02 -13.32 28.53
N PHE A 140 0.84 -14.35 27.70
CA PHE A 140 1.67 -15.56 27.75
C PHE A 140 3.03 -15.40 27.08
N ALA A 141 3.11 -14.57 26.02
CA ALA A 141 4.32 -14.45 25.21
C ALA A 141 5.32 -13.42 25.76
N ILE A 142 4.87 -12.40 26.51
CA ILE A 142 5.71 -11.25 26.86
C ILE A 142 7.00 -11.63 27.59
N GLU A 143 6.90 -12.50 28.60
CA GLU A 143 8.04 -12.89 29.42
C GLU A 143 9.01 -13.83 28.66
N PRO A 144 8.56 -14.95 28.04
CA PRO A 144 9.44 -15.78 27.22
C PRO A 144 10.08 -15.03 26.05
N MET A 145 9.38 -14.05 25.47
CA MET A 145 9.83 -13.31 24.30
C MET A 145 10.84 -12.20 24.63
N LEU A 146 10.66 -11.47 25.74
CA LEU A 146 11.57 -10.38 26.13
C LEU A 146 12.76 -10.86 26.96
N PHE A 147 12.54 -11.82 27.86
CA PHE A 147 13.52 -12.21 28.87
C PHE A 147 13.87 -13.70 28.86
N GLY A 148 13.16 -14.51 28.08
CA GLY A 148 13.43 -15.93 27.91
C GLY A 148 14.28 -16.24 26.67
N ASP A 149 14.34 -17.53 26.33
CA ASP A 149 15.17 -18.06 25.24
C ASP A 149 14.51 -18.00 23.86
N PHE A 150 13.34 -17.34 23.72
CA PHE A 150 12.56 -17.37 22.47
C PHE A 150 13.34 -16.85 21.26
N PHE A 151 14.16 -15.81 21.45
CA PHE A 151 15.04 -15.25 20.41
C PHE A 151 16.50 -15.67 20.56
N HIS A 152 16.80 -16.66 21.40
CA HIS A 152 18.17 -17.07 21.67
C HIS A 152 18.85 -17.55 20.37
N GLY A 153 19.97 -16.90 20.03
CA GLY A 153 20.72 -17.16 18.79
C GLY A 153 20.14 -16.56 17.50
N ALA A 154 18.95 -15.96 17.53
CA ALA A 154 18.36 -15.28 16.38
C ALA A 154 18.68 -13.78 16.35
N ILE A 155 18.79 -13.14 17.52
CA ILE A 155 19.05 -11.70 17.65
C ILE A 155 20.34 -11.51 18.46
N VAL A 156 21.30 -10.76 17.90
CA VAL A 156 22.54 -10.39 18.60
C VAL A 156 22.47 -8.90 18.92
N VAL A 157 22.38 -8.58 20.21
CA VAL A 157 22.41 -7.21 20.72
C VAL A 157 23.74 -7.02 21.45
N ASN A 158 24.41 -5.87 21.25
CA ASN A 158 25.58 -5.52 22.06
C ASN A 158 25.12 -4.89 23.38
N PRO A 159 25.17 -5.61 24.52
CA PRO A 159 24.64 -5.11 25.79
C PRO A 159 25.45 -3.93 26.35
N ALA A 160 26.73 -3.79 25.96
CA ALA A 160 27.57 -2.69 26.41
C ALA A 160 27.19 -1.35 25.75
N LEU A 161 26.73 -1.39 24.50
CA LEU A 161 26.27 -0.20 23.77
C LEU A 161 24.76 0.04 23.95
N HIS A 162 23.98 -1.01 24.20
CA HIS A 162 22.52 -0.97 24.25
C HIS A 162 21.97 -1.71 25.49
N PRO A 163 22.11 -1.14 26.71
CA PRO A 163 21.71 -1.80 27.95
C PRO A 163 20.19 -1.78 28.23
N VAL A 164 19.37 -1.27 27.30
CA VAL A 164 17.93 -1.00 27.50
C VAL A 164 17.17 -2.23 28.02
N MET A 165 17.41 -3.40 27.45
CA MET A 165 16.72 -4.63 27.89
C MET A 165 17.10 -5.05 29.31
N HIS A 166 18.32 -4.75 29.75
CA HIS A 166 18.78 -5.05 31.10
C HIS A 166 18.17 -4.08 32.13
N GLU A 167 17.91 -2.83 31.75
CA GLU A 167 17.16 -1.89 32.61
C GLU A 167 15.67 -2.25 32.65
N LEU A 168 15.07 -2.57 31.50
CA LEU A 168 13.67 -3.01 31.42
C LEU A 168 13.39 -4.27 32.25
N ALA A 169 14.35 -5.20 32.32
CA ALA A 169 14.25 -6.40 33.15
C ALA A 169 14.18 -6.11 34.66
N LYS A 170 14.74 -4.99 35.13
CA LYS A 170 14.67 -4.61 36.55
C LYS A 170 13.29 -4.09 36.94
N ASP A 171 12.65 -3.39 36.01
CA ASP A 171 11.34 -2.76 36.20
C ASP A 171 10.18 -3.73 35.86
N PHE A 172 10.47 -4.86 35.21
CA PHE A 172 9.47 -5.86 34.85
C PHE A 172 9.21 -6.84 35.99
N HIS A 173 8.05 -6.71 36.63
CA HIS A 173 7.64 -7.57 37.76
C HIS A 173 6.59 -8.62 37.38
N GLY A 174 6.43 -8.91 36.09
CA GLY A 174 5.48 -9.87 35.56
C GLY A 174 4.32 -9.24 34.80
N ALA A 175 3.69 -10.05 33.94
CA ALA A 175 2.65 -9.59 33.02
C ALA A 175 1.40 -9.03 33.74
N THR A 176 1.03 -9.59 34.88
CA THR A 176 -0.12 -9.12 35.67
C THR A 176 0.12 -7.73 36.26
N GLU A 177 1.28 -7.49 36.87
CA GLU A 177 1.64 -6.20 37.47
C GLU A 177 1.75 -5.11 36.39
N MET A 178 2.40 -5.43 35.27
CA MET A 178 2.47 -4.56 34.10
C MET A 178 1.06 -4.18 33.61
N GLY A 179 0.15 -5.15 33.46
CA GLY A 179 -1.22 -4.92 33.04
C GLY A 179 -2.06 -4.08 34.02
N LEU A 180 -1.84 -4.21 35.33
CA LEU A 180 -2.54 -3.42 36.34
C LEU A 180 -2.01 -1.98 36.40
N HIS A 181 -0.69 -1.80 36.34
CA HIS A 181 -0.07 -0.47 36.32
C HIS A 181 -0.42 0.33 35.06
N ALA A 182 -0.73 -0.37 33.96
CA ALA A 182 -1.12 0.24 32.69
C ALA A 182 -2.27 1.25 32.80
N PHE A 183 -3.26 1.04 33.68
CA PHE A 183 -4.44 1.92 33.78
C PHE A 183 -4.14 3.34 34.26
N ILE A 184 -3.01 3.55 34.92
CA ILE A 184 -2.54 4.87 35.36
C ILE A 184 -1.41 5.41 34.46
N SER A 185 -0.98 4.63 33.47
CA SER A 185 0.10 5.00 32.56
C SER A 185 -0.32 6.11 31.60
N LEU A 186 0.65 6.92 31.18
CA LEU A 186 0.43 7.97 30.19
C LEU A 186 -0.05 7.43 28.82
N PRO A 187 0.50 6.30 28.28
CA PRO A 187 -0.02 5.69 27.07
C PRO A 187 -1.52 5.35 27.16
N PHE A 188 -1.98 4.77 28.27
CA PHE A 188 -3.39 4.46 28.46
C PHE A 188 -4.27 5.71 28.48
N LEU A 189 -3.86 6.77 29.20
CA LEU A 189 -4.61 8.03 29.22
C LEU A 189 -4.69 8.69 27.84
N LEU A 190 -3.61 8.62 27.05
CA LEU A 190 -3.59 9.10 25.67
C LEU A 190 -4.49 8.25 24.75
N ALA A 191 -4.47 6.93 24.89
CA ALA A 191 -5.37 6.06 24.13
C ALA A 191 -6.84 6.33 24.50
N ALA A 192 -7.16 6.37 25.79
CA ALA A 192 -8.50 6.65 26.30
C ALA A 192 -9.02 8.01 25.86
N SER A 193 -8.18 9.06 25.89
CA SER A 193 -8.55 10.38 25.38
C SER A 193 -8.76 10.39 23.86
N GLY A 194 -7.98 9.63 23.09
CA GLY A 194 -8.19 9.42 21.66
C GLY A 194 -9.54 8.76 21.35
N VAL A 195 -9.90 7.70 22.10
CA VAL A 195 -11.21 7.04 22.00
C VAL A 195 -12.34 7.99 22.38
N ALA A 196 -12.21 8.69 23.50
CA ALA A 196 -13.23 9.61 24.00
C ALA A 196 -13.46 10.78 23.02
N LEU A 197 -12.39 11.37 22.49
CA LEU A 197 -12.47 12.46 21.52
C LEU A 197 -13.08 11.99 20.20
N SER A 198 -12.69 10.79 19.75
CA SER A 198 -13.30 10.19 18.57
C SER A 198 -14.79 9.94 18.75
N TRP A 199 -15.21 9.38 19.89
CA TRP A 199 -16.62 9.17 20.20
C TRP A 199 -17.39 10.49 20.19
N PHE A 200 -16.81 11.53 20.80
CA PHE A 200 -17.41 12.86 20.88
C PHE A 200 -17.56 13.49 19.48
N PHE A 201 -16.51 13.48 18.66
CA PHE A 201 -16.53 14.06 17.32
C PHE A 201 -17.43 13.30 16.34
N VAL A 202 -17.52 11.97 16.44
CA VAL A 202 -18.31 11.18 15.49
C VAL A 202 -19.77 11.10 15.88
N LEU A 203 -20.08 10.85 17.16
CA LEU A 203 -21.46 10.54 17.59
C LEU A 203 -22.18 11.73 18.24
N ARG A 204 -21.47 12.69 18.84
CA ARG A 204 -22.09 13.83 19.55
C ARG A 204 -22.03 15.14 18.77
N ARG A 205 -20.87 15.47 18.20
CA ARG A 205 -20.61 16.77 17.54
C ARG A 205 -19.90 16.58 16.18
N PRO A 206 -20.59 16.01 15.17
CA PRO A 206 -20.04 15.82 13.82
C PRO A 206 -19.78 17.14 13.07
N ASP A 207 -20.27 18.26 13.60
CA ASP A 207 -19.99 19.61 13.10
C ASP A 207 -18.53 20.05 13.33
N ILE A 208 -17.89 19.58 14.41
CA ILE A 208 -16.52 20.02 14.77
C ILE A 208 -15.48 19.61 13.71
N PRO A 209 -15.41 18.34 13.25
CA PRO A 209 -14.48 17.96 12.18
C PRO A 209 -14.65 18.79 10.90
N ALA A 210 -15.90 19.11 10.51
CA ALA A 210 -16.17 19.93 9.34
C ALA A 210 -15.67 21.37 9.52
N MET A 211 -15.86 21.95 10.71
CA MET A 211 -15.32 23.27 11.05
C MET A 211 -13.78 23.28 11.06
N LEU A 212 -13.14 22.23 11.60
CA LEU A 212 -11.68 22.10 11.63
C LEU A 212 -11.11 21.98 10.21
N GLN A 213 -11.76 21.22 9.33
CA GLN A 213 -11.37 21.11 7.92
C GLN A 213 -11.39 22.47 7.21
N GLN A 214 -12.41 23.29 7.46
CA GLN A 214 -12.51 24.62 6.85
C GLN A 214 -11.42 25.57 7.37
N ARG A 215 -11.14 25.55 8.68
CA ARG A 215 -10.13 26.42 9.30
C ARG A 215 -8.70 26.02 8.95
N PHE A 216 -8.41 24.71 8.92
CA PHE A 216 -7.08 24.16 8.65
C PHE A 216 -7.00 23.52 7.27
N SER A 217 -7.61 24.16 6.27
CA SER A 217 -7.75 23.59 4.92
C SER A 217 -6.41 23.25 4.24
N LEU A 218 -5.36 24.03 4.49
CA LEU A 218 -4.01 23.74 3.97
C LEU A 218 -3.45 22.44 4.53
N ILE A 219 -3.47 22.27 5.86
CA ILE A 219 -2.98 21.08 6.55
C ILE A 219 -3.84 19.88 6.15
N TYR A 220 -5.17 20.06 6.11
CA TYR A 220 -6.09 19.01 5.71
C TYR A 220 -5.80 18.52 4.28
N ARG A 221 -5.65 19.42 3.31
CA ARG A 221 -5.31 19.07 1.92
C ARG A 221 -3.97 18.35 1.81
N MET A 222 -2.98 18.75 2.60
CA MET A 222 -1.68 18.07 2.64
C MET A 222 -1.82 16.62 3.14
N LEU A 223 -2.57 16.40 4.22
CA LEU A 223 -2.81 15.06 4.77
C LEU A 223 -3.69 14.19 3.86
N GLU A 224 -4.73 14.78 3.26
CA GLU A 224 -5.61 14.09 2.31
C GLU A 224 -4.86 13.64 1.05
N ASN A 225 -3.94 14.47 0.55
CA ASN A 225 -3.06 14.13 -0.56
C ASN A 225 -1.83 13.30 -0.13
N LYS A 226 -1.83 12.68 1.06
CA LYS A 226 -0.75 11.83 1.59
C LYS A 226 0.62 12.50 1.50
N TYR A 227 0.69 13.77 1.87
CA TYR A 227 1.87 14.63 1.80
C TYR A 227 2.40 14.90 0.37
N GLY A 228 1.65 14.52 -0.67
CA GLY A 228 2.05 14.64 -2.07
C GLY A 228 2.98 13.54 -2.56
N PHE A 229 3.27 12.51 -1.74
CA PHE A 229 4.18 11.43 -2.12
C PHE A 229 3.69 10.62 -3.31
N ASP A 230 2.39 10.32 -3.39
CA ASP A 230 1.81 9.59 -4.52
C ASP A 230 2.00 10.37 -5.83
N ALA A 231 1.67 11.68 -5.82
CA ALA A 231 1.82 12.54 -6.97
C ALA A 231 3.29 12.69 -7.38
N PHE A 232 4.21 12.79 -6.41
CA PHE A 232 5.64 12.80 -6.67
C PHE A 232 6.10 11.49 -7.30
N ASN A 233 5.69 10.34 -6.77
CA ASN A 233 6.09 9.03 -7.30
C ASN A 233 5.56 8.81 -8.72
N GLU A 234 4.31 9.18 -8.97
CA GLU A 234 3.70 9.07 -10.30
C GLU A 234 4.38 9.99 -11.32
N ALA A 235 4.69 11.23 -10.92
CA ALA A 235 5.32 12.21 -11.82
C ALA A 235 6.81 11.88 -12.06
N PHE A 236 7.56 11.60 -10.99
CA PHE A 236 9.01 11.45 -11.05
C PHE A 236 9.42 10.04 -11.48
N PHE A 237 8.99 9.00 -10.75
CA PHE A 237 9.41 7.62 -11.04
C PHE A 237 8.64 7.04 -12.23
N ALA A 238 7.31 6.99 -12.16
CA ALA A 238 6.51 6.39 -13.22
C ALA A 238 6.53 7.24 -14.52
N GLY A 239 6.40 8.55 -14.39
CA GLY A 239 6.53 9.50 -15.50
C GLY A 239 7.92 9.48 -16.13
N GLY A 240 8.98 9.51 -15.31
CA GLY A 240 10.36 9.40 -15.77
C GLY A 240 10.65 8.10 -16.50
N ALA A 241 10.22 6.96 -15.94
CA ALA A 241 10.38 5.65 -16.57
C ALA A 241 9.64 5.56 -17.92
N ARG A 242 8.39 6.04 -18.00
CA ARG A 242 7.63 6.08 -19.26
C ARG A 242 8.29 6.97 -20.31
N LEU A 243 8.83 8.12 -19.91
CA LEU A 243 9.51 9.04 -20.82
C LEU A 243 10.81 8.43 -21.38
N ILE A 244 11.62 7.80 -20.53
CA ILE A 244 12.85 7.12 -20.96
C ILE A 244 12.50 5.94 -21.86
N GLY A 245 11.55 5.09 -21.44
CA GLY A 245 11.10 3.93 -22.22
C GLY A 245 10.56 4.33 -23.59
N GLY A 246 9.71 5.38 -23.65
CA GLY A 246 9.17 5.90 -24.90
C GLY A 246 10.26 6.43 -25.84
N LYS A 247 11.27 7.15 -25.31
CA LYS A 247 12.40 7.63 -26.11
C LYS A 247 13.26 6.48 -26.63
N LEU A 248 13.55 5.49 -25.79
CA LEU A 248 14.34 4.32 -26.19
C LEU A 248 13.61 3.51 -27.27
N TRP A 249 12.29 3.35 -27.17
CA TRP A 249 11.50 2.68 -28.21
C TRP A 249 11.51 3.46 -29.53
N GLN A 250 11.23 4.77 -29.51
CA GLN A 250 11.20 5.58 -30.73
C GLN A 250 12.56 5.67 -31.42
N VAL A 251 13.64 5.86 -30.65
CA VAL A 251 15.00 6.01 -31.20
C VAL A 251 15.61 4.66 -31.51
N GLY A 252 15.57 3.71 -30.58
CA GLY A 252 16.19 2.40 -30.74
C GLY A 252 15.45 1.54 -31.75
N ASP A 253 14.15 1.34 -31.54
CA ASP A 253 13.39 0.37 -32.31
C ASP A 253 12.95 0.96 -33.66
N VAL A 254 12.14 2.01 -33.61
CA VAL A 254 11.51 2.57 -34.82
C VAL A 254 12.53 3.23 -35.75
N MET A 255 13.44 4.05 -35.20
CA MET A 255 14.37 4.82 -36.03
C MET A 255 15.59 3.98 -36.46
N ILE A 256 16.25 3.30 -35.54
CA ILE A 256 17.49 2.58 -35.83
C ILE A 256 17.19 1.19 -36.42
N ILE A 257 16.42 0.34 -35.74
CA ILE A 257 16.18 -1.03 -36.21
C ILE A 257 15.31 -1.01 -37.46
N ASP A 258 14.08 -0.50 -37.36
CA ASP A 258 13.14 -0.53 -38.47
C ASP A 258 13.52 0.43 -39.59
N GLY A 259 13.88 1.67 -39.24
CA GLY A 259 14.18 2.73 -40.20
C GLY A 259 15.48 2.48 -40.97
N PHE A 260 16.58 2.27 -40.24
CA PHE A 260 17.92 2.18 -40.81
C PHE A 260 18.29 0.76 -41.23
N PHE A 261 18.16 -0.24 -40.36
CA PHE A 261 18.57 -1.60 -40.69
C PHE A 261 17.58 -2.30 -41.63
N VAL A 262 16.29 -2.33 -41.31
CA VAL A 262 15.31 -3.10 -42.09
C VAL A 262 14.93 -2.35 -43.37
N ASN A 263 14.29 -1.18 -43.24
CA ASN A 263 13.80 -0.43 -44.39
C ASN A 263 14.92 0.24 -45.19
N GLY A 264 16.06 0.55 -44.56
CA GLY A 264 17.22 1.11 -45.24
C GLY A 264 17.87 0.10 -46.17
N THR A 265 18.10 -1.13 -45.70
CA THR A 265 18.65 -2.21 -46.55
C THR A 265 17.69 -2.60 -47.67
N ALA A 266 16.39 -2.74 -47.38
CA ALA A 266 15.38 -3.00 -48.41
C ALA A 266 15.37 -1.92 -49.51
N ARG A 267 15.44 -0.63 -49.13
CA ARG A 267 15.54 0.48 -50.09
C ARG A 267 16.85 0.45 -50.89
N LEU A 268 17.97 0.10 -50.28
CA LEU A 268 19.25 -0.02 -50.97
C LEU A 268 19.22 -1.13 -52.02
N VAL A 269 18.75 -2.32 -51.65
CA VAL A 269 18.57 -3.44 -52.57
C VAL A 269 17.61 -3.06 -53.70
N GLY A 270 16.48 -2.41 -53.38
CA GLY A 270 15.55 -1.90 -54.37
C GLY A 270 16.19 -0.93 -55.37
N ARG A 271 17.03 0.02 -54.92
CA ARG A 271 17.77 0.93 -55.80
C ARG A 271 18.76 0.19 -56.69
N ILE A 272 19.51 -0.76 -56.15
CA ILE A 272 20.45 -1.58 -56.92
C ILE A 272 19.69 -2.34 -58.02
N SER A 273 18.57 -2.98 -57.67
CA SER A 273 17.72 -3.69 -58.63
C SER A 273 17.18 -2.78 -59.74
N LEU A 274 16.79 -1.54 -59.42
CA LEU A 274 16.37 -0.56 -60.43
C LEU A 274 17.49 -0.15 -61.39
N VAL A 275 18.72 -0.03 -60.90
CA VAL A 275 19.90 0.26 -61.73
C VAL A 275 20.23 -0.94 -62.61
N VAL A 276 20.28 -2.15 -62.04
CA VAL A 276 20.57 -3.39 -62.78
C VAL A 276 19.51 -3.65 -63.86
N ARG A 277 18.23 -3.37 -63.57
CA ARG A 277 17.15 -3.51 -64.56
C ARG A 277 17.35 -2.63 -65.80
N ARG A 278 18.00 -1.47 -65.69
CA ARG A 278 18.31 -0.61 -66.85
C ARG A 278 19.39 -1.19 -67.76
N LEU A 279 20.21 -2.15 -67.29
CA LEU A 279 21.17 -2.85 -68.14
C LEU A 279 20.49 -3.80 -69.14
N GLN A 280 19.25 -4.23 -68.88
CA GLN A 280 18.44 -4.99 -69.83
C GLN A 280 17.68 -4.03 -70.75
N SER A 281 18.30 -3.64 -71.86
CA SER A 281 17.73 -2.69 -72.83
C SER A 281 16.73 -3.30 -73.82
N GLY A 282 16.61 -4.63 -73.88
CA GLY A 282 15.73 -5.35 -74.82
C GLY A 282 16.23 -5.39 -76.27
N LEU A 283 17.34 -4.72 -76.58
CA LEU A 283 17.96 -4.72 -77.91
C LEU A 283 18.93 -5.91 -78.05
N ILE A 284 18.73 -6.74 -79.08
CA ILE A 284 19.51 -7.97 -79.32
C ILE A 284 21.03 -7.68 -79.40
N TYR A 285 21.42 -6.56 -80.01
CA TYR A 285 22.83 -6.17 -80.16
C TYR A 285 23.55 -5.94 -78.82
N HIS A 286 22.87 -5.42 -77.79
CA HIS A 286 23.47 -5.22 -76.47
C HIS A 286 23.83 -6.56 -75.81
N TYR A 287 22.98 -7.58 -75.98
CA TYR A 287 23.24 -8.92 -75.45
C TYR A 287 24.37 -9.62 -76.20
N ALA A 288 24.42 -9.51 -77.53
CA ALA A 288 25.51 -10.07 -78.33
C ALA A 288 26.87 -9.50 -77.91
N PHE A 289 26.95 -8.18 -77.72
CA PHE A 289 28.16 -7.50 -77.26
C PHE A 289 28.59 -7.97 -75.85
N ALA A 290 27.64 -8.08 -74.92
CA ALA A 290 27.90 -8.59 -73.57
C ALA A 290 28.42 -10.04 -73.56
N MET A 291 27.89 -10.91 -74.43
CA MET A 291 28.36 -12.30 -74.55
C MET A 291 29.81 -12.39 -75.05
N ILE A 292 30.17 -11.58 -76.05
CA ILE A 292 31.54 -11.55 -76.59
C ILE A 292 32.53 -11.10 -75.51
N ILE A 293 32.20 -10.01 -74.79
CA ILE A 293 33.02 -9.54 -73.66
C ILE A 293 33.12 -10.61 -72.58
N GLY A 294 32.00 -11.25 -72.21
CA GLY A 294 31.97 -12.31 -71.22
C GLY A 294 32.86 -13.50 -71.58
N ALA A 295 32.80 -13.96 -72.84
CA ALA A 295 33.65 -15.04 -73.34
C ALA A 295 35.13 -14.65 -73.35
N PHE A 296 35.46 -13.43 -73.80
CA PHE A 296 36.83 -12.92 -73.78
C PHE A 296 37.39 -12.83 -72.36
N LEU A 297 36.62 -12.32 -71.39
CA LEU A 297 37.02 -12.24 -69.99
C LEU A 297 37.20 -13.62 -69.37
N LEU A 298 36.28 -14.56 -69.62
CA LEU A 298 36.38 -15.94 -69.14
C LEU A 298 37.63 -16.63 -69.68
N LEU A 299 37.88 -16.54 -70.98
CA LEU A 299 39.08 -17.11 -71.61
C LEU A 299 40.36 -16.48 -71.06
N THR A 300 40.37 -15.16 -70.87
CA THR A 300 41.53 -14.44 -70.31
C THR A 300 41.78 -14.83 -68.85
N PHE A 301 40.72 -14.98 -68.04
CA PHE A 301 40.84 -15.43 -66.65
C PHE A 301 41.34 -16.88 -66.58
N PHE A 302 40.80 -17.75 -67.43
CA PHE A 302 41.12 -19.18 -67.45
C PHE A 302 42.51 -19.47 -68.02
N MET A 303 43.02 -18.65 -68.95
CA MET A 303 44.38 -18.79 -69.51
C MET A 303 45.46 -18.14 -68.62
N LYS A 304 45.07 -17.30 -67.66
CA LYS A 304 45.98 -16.59 -66.76
C LYS A 304 46.15 -17.28 -65.40
N ASN A 305 45.24 -18.20 -65.06
CA ASN A 305 45.43 -19.25 -64.06
C ASN A 305 45.96 -20.53 -64.72
#